data_AF-X8J0V4-F1
#
_entry.id   AF-X8J0V4-F1
#
_cell.length_a   1.000
_cell.length_b   1.000
_cell.length_c   1.000
_cell.angle_alpha   90.00
_cell.angle_beta   90.00
_cell.angle_gamma   90.00
#
_symmetry.space_group_name_H-M   'P 1'
#
loop_
_entity.id
_entity.type
_entity.pdbx_description
1 polymer ?
#
loop_
_entity_poly.entity_id
_entity_poly.type
_entity_poly.pdbx_seq_one_letter_code
_entity_poly.pdbx_strand_id
1 'polypeptide(L)'
;MVQRLVNGIAAGPFCALKDVWAHDDCTQEHNIIPETRKAQPDYAQHLLTPVDYGYVRHDLATALGPDNTHKTLRRQKLEPTRKVLHTQSLPMIRPTSKSQTSNLKSVPRNSIGSPEDFLNLPWRVAGPSKTYLSNDSRQHYRMVVKEIGEPVYSLRNFTDIFTTIQGGWKGLRAIHRGNLVYRDVSGGNILLVPASETLERRGVIMDLEYAKDIDDIRAPCDMRTGTVAFMPTEVTYMKHHTLANLRSFLRMNNPPSEDLGQKRAKVAPLPPFRHNSLHDMESMWWLCIWMMLRLVPSNVSGEQYFRNYWMVFFDPLIKDEFFRHATEFLEYTAHISIKPFTEIMNEWRDQLNILYFNSCKAQNALPGPLERIQIDDTTLQLAYDFGSENLKSLKAASMEVTTNFVTMTERHHQVPYDCASQTF
;
A
#
# COMPACT_ATOMS: atom_id res chain seq x y z
N MET A 1 14.40 14.19 -15.27
CA MET A 1 13.55 15.35 -15.63
C MET A 1 13.59 15.55 -17.13
N VAL A 2 12.53 16.08 -17.72
CA VAL A 2 12.40 16.37 -19.16
C VAL A 2 11.91 17.80 -19.37
N GLN A 3 12.13 18.36 -20.56
CA GLN A 3 11.71 19.71 -20.92
C GLN A 3 11.18 19.71 -22.36
N ARG A 4 10.22 20.58 -22.66
CA ARG A 4 9.67 20.72 -24.01
C ARG A 4 10.76 21.28 -24.94
N LEU A 5 10.86 20.74 -26.15
CA LEU A 5 11.67 21.32 -27.22
C LEU A 5 10.80 22.15 -28.15
N VAL A 6 11.17 23.40 -28.38
CA VAL A 6 10.57 24.30 -29.37
C VAL A 6 11.67 24.66 -30.37
N ASN A 7 11.50 24.26 -31.64
CA ASN A 7 12.51 24.42 -32.69
C ASN A 7 13.89 23.83 -32.32
N GLY A 8 13.89 22.68 -31.64
CA GLY A 8 15.12 22.00 -31.20
C GLY A 8 15.79 22.62 -29.96
N ILE A 9 15.23 23.70 -29.40
CA ILE A 9 15.74 24.38 -28.21
C ILE A 9 14.83 24.09 -27.02
N ALA A 10 15.44 23.77 -25.89
CA ALA A 10 14.75 23.53 -24.64
C ALA A 10 14.02 24.79 -24.14
N ALA A 11 12.72 24.68 -23.86
CA ALA A 11 11.87 25.79 -23.47
C ALA A 11 10.80 25.35 -22.44
N GLY A 12 10.40 26.28 -21.57
CA GLY A 12 9.38 26.06 -20.53
C GLY A 12 9.91 25.40 -19.26
N PRO A 13 9.06 25.02 -18.31
CA PRO A 13 9.48 24.41 -17.05
C PRO A 13 9.95 22.96 -17.23
N PHE A 14 10.78 22.48 -16.29
CA PHE A 14 11.08 21.05 -16.18
C PHE A 14 9.83 20.28 -15.74
N CYS A 15 9.68 19.08 -16.28
CA CYS A 15 8.63 18.12 -15.93
C CYS A 15 9.27 16.78 -15.52
N ALA A 16 8.52 15.94 -14.81
CA ALA A 16 8.90 14.55 -14.54
C ALA A 16 8.43 13.65 -15.69
N LEU A 17 9.23 12.64 -16.01
CA LEU A 17 8.88 11.57 -16.95
C LEU A 17 8.75 10.28 -16.15
N LYS A 18 7.55 9.69 -16.17
CA LYS A 18 7.26 8.35 -15.68
C LYS A 18 7.43 7.38 -16.86
N ASP A 19 8.32 6.41 -16.73
CA ASP A 19 8.62 5.39 -17.77
C ASP A 19 8.31 4.00 -17.22
N VAL A 20 7.22 3.38 -17.68
CA VAL A 20 6.59 2.21 -17.02
C VAL A 20 6.30 1.10 -18.02
N TRP A 21 6.35 -0.14 -17.54
CA TRP A 21 5.80 -1.32 -18.22
C TRP A 21 4.45 -1.69 -17.61
N ALA A 22 3.40 -1.08 -18.13
CA ALA A 22 2.03 -1.22 -17.64
C ALA A 22 1.39 -2.52 -18.15
N HIS A 23 0.49 -3.10 -17.38
CA HIS A 23 -0.27 -4.27 -17.80
C HIS A 23 -1.26 -3.92 -18.92
N ASP A 24 -1.40 -4.83 -19.89
CA ASP A 24 -2.24 -4.60 -21.08
C ASP A 24 -3.75 -4.55 -20.77
N ASP A 25 -4.16 -5.17 -19.66
CA ASP A 25 -5.54 -5.25 -19.19
C ASP A 25 -5.92 -4.17 -18.16
N CYS A 26 -4.96 -3.35 -17.70
CA CYS A 26 -5.22 -2.25 -16.78
C CYS A 26 -5.66 -0.97 -17.51
N THR A 27 -6.63 -0.27 -16.93
CA THR A 27 -6.95 1.11 -17.32
C THR A 27 -5.75 2.00 -17.04
N GLN A 28 -5.27 2.69 -18.07
CA GLN A 28 -4.06 3.50 -17.95
C GLN A 28 -4.28 4.77 -17.13
N GLU A 29 -3.26 5.19 -16.39
CA GLU A 29 -3.31 6.36 -15.51
C GLU A 29 -3.65 7.66 -16.23
N HIS A 30 -3.33 7.80 -17.52
CA HIS A 30 -3.70 9.01 -18.30
C HIS A 30 -5.21 9.16 -18.51
N ASN A 31 -5.99 8.10 -18.31
CA ASN A 31 -7.45 8.17 -18.32
C ASN A 31 -7.96 8.47 -16.90
N ILE A 32 -7.50 7.68 -15.92
CA ILE A 32 -7.99 7.75 -14.53
C ILE A 32 -7.71 9.12 -13.91
N ILE A 33 -6.48 9.64 -14.05
CA ILE A 33 -6.05 10.85 -13.35
C ILE A 33 -6.80 12.08 -13.86
N PRO A 34 -6.85 12.41 -15.16
CA PRO A 34 -7.61 13.56 -15.65
C PRO A 34 -9.11 13.48 -15.36
N GLU A 35 -9.72 12.30 -15.46
CA GLU A 35 -11.13 12.10 -15.13
C GLU A 35 -11.41 12.37 -13.65
N THR A 36 -10.60 11.81 -12.76
CA THR A 36 -10.71 12.04 -11.30
C THR A 36 -10.53 13.52 -10.98
N ARG A 37 -9.54 14.18 -11.59
CA ARG A 37 -9.31 15.63 -11.40
C ARG A 37 -10.49 16.47 -11.85
N LYS A 38 -11.11 16.12 -12.99
CA LYS A 38 -12.28 16.83 -13.52
C LYS A 38 -13.51 16.62 -12.64
N ALA A 39 -13.70 15.40 -12.13
CA ALA A 39 -14.81 15.06 -11.25
C ALA A 39 -14.66 15.66 -9.84
N GLN A 40 -13.42 15.85 -9.37
CA GLN A 40 -13.08 16.25 -8.00
C GLN A 40 -12.14 17.47 -7.98
N PRO A 41 -12.60 18.67 -8.42
CA PRO A 41 -11.76 19.85 -8.57
C PRO A 41 -11.09 20.29 -7.26
N ASP A 42 -11.78 20.18 -6.12
CA ASP A 42 -11.26 20.56 -4.80
C ASP A 42 -10.04 19.75 -4.37
N TYR A 43 -9.90 18.53 -4.90
CA TYR A 43 -8.82 17.61 -4.59
C TYR A 43 -7.79 17.49 -5.73
N ALA A 44 -8.04 18.11 -6.89
CA ALA A 44 -7.21 17.96 -8.08
C ALA A 44 -5.74 18.34 -7.85
N GLN A 45 -5.45 19.29 -6.96
CA GLN A 45 -4.08 19.67 -6.61
C GLN A 45 -3.25 18.54 -5.96
N HIS A 46 -3.91 17.50 -5.43
CA HIS A 46 -3.29 16.34 -4.78
C HIS A 46 -3.14 15.12 -5.71
N LEU A 47 -3.43 15.30 -7.00
CA LEU A 47 -3.21 14.32 -8.06
C LEU A 47 -2.15 14.86 -9.03
N LEU A 48 -1.45 13.97 -9.74
CA LEU A 48 -0.54 14.38 -10.81
C LEU A 48 -1.28 15.16 -11.90
N THR A 49 -0.56 16.02 -12.62
CA THR A 49 -1.03 16.77 -13.77
C THR A 49 -0.31 16.26 -15.03
N PRO A 50 -0.91 15.32 -15.77
CA PRO A 50 -0.36 14.85 -17.05
C PRO A 50 -0.26 16.01 -18.05
N VAL A 51 0.88 16.09 -18.74
CA VAL A 51 1.17 17.07 -19.81
C VAL A 51 1.22 16.37 -21.17
N ASP A 52 1.81 15.19 -21.21
CA ASP A 52 1.94 14.37 -22.41
C ASP A 52 1.99 12.89 -21.99
N TYR A 53 1.57 11.99 -22.85
CA TYR A 53 1.59 10.55 -22.58
C TYR A 53 1.46 9.75 -23.87
N GLY A 54 1.95 8.51 -23.82
CA GLY A 54 1.79 7.61 -24.95
C GLY A 54 2.52 6.29 -24.78
N TYR A 55 2.12 5.33 -25.60
CA TYR A 55 2.84 4.07 -25.73
C TYR A 55 4.14 4.29 -26.50
N VAL A 56 5.22 3.72 -25.99
CA VAL A 56 6.53 3.74 -26.65
C VAL A 56 6.46 2.79 -27.85
N ARG A 57 6.97 3.24 -28.99
CA ARG A 57 7.04 2.41 -30.21
C ARG A 57 8.38 1.68 -30.23
N HIS A 58 8.35 0.41 -30.65
CA HIS A 58 9.54 -0.44 -30.69
C HIS A 58 10.55 0.02 -31.76
N ASP A 59 10.06 0.50 -32.90
CA ASP A 59 10.87 1.03 -33.98
C ASP A 59 10.30 2.38 -34.44
N LEU A 60 11.16 3.38 -34.54
CA LEU A 60 10.82 4.73 -34.99
C LEU A 60 10.74 4.80 -36.52
N ALA A 61 11.39 3.88 -37.23
CA ALA A 61 11.43 3.80 -38.70
C ALA A 61 10.31 2.91 -39.29
N THR A 62 9.89 1.87 -38.56
CA THR A 62 8.86 0.93 -39.01
C THR A 62 7.76 0.80 -37.95
N ALA A 63 6.51 1.15 -38.28
CA ALA A 63 5.39 1.19 -37.34
C ALA A 63 4.86 -0.21 -36.94
N LEU A 64 5.71 -1.07 -36.36
CA LEU A 64 5.38 -2.44 -35.96
C LEU A 64 4.57 -2.55 -34.64
N GLY A 65 3.92 -1.46 -34.21
CA GLY A 65 3.07 -1.40 -33.02
C GLY A 65 3.81 -1.00 -31.73
N PRO A 66 3.07 -0.89 -30.61
CA PRO A 66 3.65 -0.51 -29.31
C PRO A 66 4.64 -1.57 -28.80
N ASP A 67 5.71 -1.09 -28.16
CA ASP A 67 6.71 -1.92 -27.51
C ASP A 67 6.05 -2.66 -26.33
N ASN A 68 6.22 -3.98 -26.27
CA ASN A 68 5.63 -4.86 -25.28
C ASN A 68 6.54 -6.04 -24.92
N THR A 69 6.39 -6.55 -23.70
CA THR A 69 7.23 -7.63 -23.18
C THR A 69 7.07 -8.96 -23.91
N HIS A 70 6.06 -9.12 -24.79
CA HIS A 70 5.78 -10.40 -25.44
C HIS A 70 6.25 -10.49 -26.90
N LYS A 71 6.06 -9.43 -27.69
CA LYS A 71 6.29 -9.43 -29.14
C LYS A 71 7.60 -8.76 -29.52
N THR A 72 7.99 -7.69 -28.83
CA THR A 72 9.12 -6.83 -29.24
C THR A 72 10.35 -7.07 -28.37
N LEU A 73 10.21 -7.11 -27.05
CA LEU A 73 11.32 -7.47 -26.13
C LEU A 73 11.75 -8.92 -26.26
N ARG A 74 10.79 -9.85 -26.34
CA ARG A 74 11.08 -11.29 -26.42
C ARG A 74 11.68 -11.71 -27.77
N ARG A 75 11.47 -10.95 -28.85
CA ARG A 75 11.93 -11.17 -30.25
C ARG A 75 11.65 -12.55 -30.88
N GLN A 76 11.19 -13.53 -30.10
CA GLN A 76 10.93 -14.91 -30.49
C GLN A 76 9.80 -15.49 -29.64
N LYS A 77 8.98 -16.37 -30.23
CA LYS A 77 7.98 -17.16 -29.50
C LYS A 77 8.70 -18.26 -28.72
N LEU A 78 8.62 -18.23 -27.39
CA LEU A 78 9.20 -19.25 -26.54
C LEU A 78 8.23 -20.44 -26.43
N GLU A 79 8.73 -21.64 -26.76
CA GLU A 79 8.01 -22.88 -26.49
C GLU A 79 8.13 -23.22 -25.01
N PRO A 80 7.03 -23.43 -24.27
CA PRO A 80 7.08 -23.80 -22.86
C PRO A 80 7.86 -25.10 -22.67
N THR A 81 9.10 -25.01 -22.18
CA THR A 81 9.96 -26.18 -22.00
C THR A 81 9.50 -27.09 -20.86
N ARG A 82 8.51 -26.64 -20.06
CA ARG A 82 8.08 -27.22 -18.77
C ARG A 82 9.23 -27.39 -17.76
N LYS A 83 10.40 -26.84 -18.05
CA LYS A 83 11.55 -26.79 -17.14
C LYS A 83 11.40 -25.56 -16.26
N VAL A 84 11.48 -25.78 -14.95
CA VAL A 84 11.45 -24.70 -13.97
C VAL A 84 12.86 -24.16 -13.85
N LEU A 85 13.04 -22.86 -14.10
CA LEU A 85 14.27 -22.17 -13.77
C LEU A 85 14.32 -21.97 -12.26
N HIS A 86 15.31 -22.56 -11.62
CA HIS A 86 15.61 -22.27 -10.23
C HIS A 86 16.32 -20.92 -10.16
N THR A 87 15.55 -19.87 -9.91
CA THR A 87 16.09 -18.55 -9.62
C THR A 87 16.33 -18.43 -8.13
N GLN A 88 17.49 -17.90 -7.73
CA GLN A 88 17.64 -17.37 -6.37
C GLN A 88 16.66 -16.20 -6.23
N SER A 89 15.61 -16.36 -5.43
CA SER A 89 14.81 -15.22 -4.98
C SER A 89 14.92 -15.13 -3.46
N LEU A 90 14.73 -13.92 -2.96
CA LEU A 90 14.53 -13.67 -1.53
C LEU A 90 13.36 -14.52 -1.01
N PRO A 91 13.42 -14.97 0.26
CA PRO A 91 12.42 -15.88 0.81
C PRO A 91 11.05 -15.21 0.91
N MET A 92 10.08 -15.73 0.16
CA MET A 92 8.67 -15.46 0.37
C MET A 92 8.24 -16.15 1.67
N ILE A 93 7.65 -15.40 2.60
CA ILE A 93 7.02 -15.96 3.81
C ILE A 93 5.95 -16.96 3.35
N ARG A 94 6.21 -18.26 3.57
CA ARG A 94 5.22 -19.33 3.32
C ARG A 94 4.16 -19.27 4.42
N PRO A 95 2.87 -19.12 4.10
CA PRO A 95 1.83 -19.54 5.01
C PRO A 95 1.80 -21.07 5.01
N THR A 96 2.14 -21.69 6.15
CA THR A 96 1.88 -23.09 6.42
C THR A 96 0.38 -23.31 6.58
N SER A 97 -0.32 -23.63 5.49
CA SER A 97 -1.52 -24.47 5.59
C SER A 97 -1.74 -25.25 4.30
N LYS A 98 -1.76 -26.58 4.45
CA LYS A 98 -2.19 -27.52 3.43
C LYS A 98 -3.70 -27.36 3.22
N SER A 99 -4.12 -26.54 2.28
CA SER A 99 -5.43 -26.70 1.65
C SER A 99 -5.56 -25.90 0.36
N GLN A 100 -5.85 -26.65 -0.69
CA GLN A 100 -6.54 -26.27 -1.92
C GLN A 100 -5.76 -25.46 -2.97
N THR A 101 -5.43 -26.21 -4.02
CA THR A 101 -5.17 -25.80 -5.39
C THR A 101 -6.09 -24.68 -5.87
N SER A 102 -5.55 -23.47 -6.01
CA SER A 102 -6.05 -22.50 -6.97
C SER A 102 -4.86 -21.73 -7.55
N ASN A 103 -4.91 -21.49 -8.85
CA ASN A 103 -3.89 -20.79 -9.63
C ASN A 103 -3.81 -19.31 -9.21
N LEU A 104 -3.15 -19.00 -8.09
CA LEU A 104 -2.91 -17.63 -7.64
C LEU A 104 -1.83 -16.98 -8.51
N LYS A 105 -2.26 -16.03 -9.35
CA LYS A 105 -1.46 -15.32 -10.36
C LYS A 105 -1.06 -13.91 -9.89
N SER A 106 -0.32 -13.75 -8.80
CA SER A 106 0.47 -12.52 -8.60
C SER A 106 1.53 -12.73 -7.51
N VAL A 107 2.70 -12.12 -7.71
CA VAL A 107 3.80 -12.06 -6.75
C VAL A 107 3.75 -10.66 -6.11
N PRO A 108 3.84 -10.52 -4.77
CA PRO A 108 4.03 -9.22 -4.13
C PRO A 108 5.25 -8.51 -4.72
N ARG A 109 5.14 -7.21 -5.00
CA ARG A 109 6.20 -6.46 -5.70
C ARG A 109 7.08 -5.70 -4.72
N ASN A 110 8.36 -5.62 -5.04
CA ASN A 110 9.32 -4.73 -4.39
C ASN A 110 9.08 -3.31 -4.91
N SER A 111 8.36 -2.50 -4.14
CA SER A 111 8.32 -1.04 -4.37
C SER A 111 9.60 -0.42 -3.82
N ILE A 112 10.17 0.56 -4.55
CA ILE A 112 11.31 1.34 -4.08
C ILE A 112 10.90 2.07 -2.79
N GLY A 113 11.68 1.91 -1.72
CA GLY A 113 11.30 2.42 -0.39
C GLY A 113 10.48 1.42 0.45
N SER A 114 10.46 0.14 0.08
CA SER A 114 9.95 -0.97 0.89
C SER A 114 10.96 -1.37 1.98
N PRO A 115 10.52 -1.89 3.15
CA PRO A 115 11.39 -2.59 4.10
C PRO A 115 12.32 -3.63 3.48
N GLU A 116 11.94 -4.20 2.33
CA GLU A 116 12.71 -5.23 1.65
C GLU A 116 14.04 -4.72 1.09
N ASP A 117 14.24 -3.41 0.96
CA ASP A 117 15.54 -2.82 0.63
C ASP A 117 16.59 -3.08 1.74
N PHE A 118 16.14 -3.29 3.00
CA PHE A 118 17.00 -3.72 4.11
C PHE A 118 17.45 -5.19 3.99
N LEU A 119 16.74 -6.02 3.21
CA LEU A 119 17.02 -7.45 3.07
C LEU A 119 18.17 -7.76 2.09
N ASN A 120 18.70 -6.75 1.40
CA ASN A 120 19.91 -6.89 0.57
C ASN A 120 21.23 -6.84 1.40
N LEU A 121 21.14 -6.80 2.74
CA LEU A 121 22.29 -7.04 3.62
C LEU A 121 22.66 -8.54 3.69
N PRO A 122 23.92 -8.90 4.02
CA PRO A 122 24.53 -10.21 3.71
C PRO A 122 23.96 -11.43 4.44
N TRP A 123 22.90 -11.29 5.24
CA TRP A 123 22.57 -12.22 6.33
C TRP A 123 21.44 -13.21 6.04
N ARG A 124 21.08 -13.50 4.78
CA ARG A 124 20.22 -14.66 4.46
C ARG A 124 20.66 -15.45 3.24
N VAL A 125 20.77 -16.77 3.44
CA VAL A 125 20.86 -17.77 2.37
C VAL A 125 19.50 -17.84 1.68
N ALA A 126 19.46 -17.39 0.41
CA ALA A 126 18.28 -17.51 -0.44
C ALA A 126 17.90 -18.98 -0.63
N GLY A 127 16.69 -19.34 -0.22
CA GLY A 127 16.10 -20.64 -0.54
C GLY A 127 15.62 -20.68 -2.00
N PRO A 128 15.60 -21.85 -2.66
CA PRO A 128 15.13 -21.97 -4.03
C PRO A 128 13.62 -21.64 -4.12
N SER A 129 13.29 -20.57 -4.84
CA SER A 129 11.91 -20.20 -5.20
C SER A 129 11.60 -20.61 -6.63
N LYS A 130 10.31 -20.86 -6.91
CA LYS A 130 9.81 -21.16 -8.26
C LYS A 130 9.17 -19.90 -8.82
N THR A 131 9.88 -19.20 -9.69
CA THR A 131 9.33 -18.05 -10.42
C THR A 131 8.70 -18.54 -11.71
N TYR A 132 7.40 -18.28 -11.91
CA TYR A 132 6.74 -18.51 -13.19
C TYR A 132 6.86 -17.25 -14.06
N LEU A 133 7.19 -17.42 -15.35
CA LEU A 133 7.08 -16.32 -16.30
C LEU A 133 5.61 -15.90 -16.39
N SER A 134 5.33 -14.60 -16.23
CA SER A 134 3.97 -14.09 -16.37
C SER A 134 3.45 -14.33 -17.78
N ASN A 135 2.21 -14.83 -17.88
CA ASN A 135 1.49 -14.95 -19.13
C ASN A 135 0.97 -13.59 -19.64
N ASP A 136 0.90 -12.59 -18.78
CA ASP A 136 0.33 -11.29 -19.09
C ASP A 136 1.42 -10.39 -19.70
N SER A 137 1.17 -9.91 -20.92
CA SER A 137 2.04 -8.93 -21.57
C SER A 137 1.97 -7.59 -20.82
N ARG A 138 3.09 -6.87 -20.88
CA ARG A 138 3.17 -5.48 -20.45
C ARG A 138 3.52 -4.62 -21.64
N GLN A 139 2.89 -3.47 -21.76
CA GLN A 139 3.16 -2.45 -22.76
C GLN A 139 4.03 -1.36 -22.17
N HIS A 140 4.98 -0.89 -22.98
CA HIS A 140 5.86 0.21 -22.61
C HIS A 140 5.09 1.52 -22.76
N TYR A 141 4.95 2.24 -21.66
CA TYR A 141 4.13 3.42 -21.54
C TYR A 141 4.90 4.55 -20.85
N ARG A 142 4.74 5.77 -21.36
CA ARG A 142 5.35 6.98 -20.81
C ARG A 142 4.29 8.03 -20.49
N MET A 143 4.49 8.73 -19.38
CA MET A 143 3.70 9.89 -18.99
C MET A 143 4.63 11.02 -18.51
N VAL A 144 4.45 12.21 -19.06
CA VAL A 144 5.09 13.45 -18.60
C VAL A 144 4.12 14.17 -17.66
N VAL A 145 4.58 14.53 -16.47
CA VAL A 145 3.77 15.20 -15.44
C VAL A 145 4.45 16.46 -14.92
N LYS A 146 3.65 17.44 -14.50
CA LYS A 146 4.17 18.74 -14.01
C LYS A 146 4.87 18.62 -12.67
N GLU A 147 4.36 17.78 -11.79
CA GLU A 147 4.81 17.66 -10.41
C GLU A 147 6.17 16.97 -10.35
N ILE A 148 7.15 17.67 -9.76
CA ILE A 148 8.45 17.13 -9.38
C ILE A 148 8.53 17.26 -7.87
N GLY A 149 8.67 16.13 -7.18
CA GLY A 149 8.65 16.08 -5.73
C GLY A 149 9.52 14.96 -5.18
N GLU A 150 9.61 14.94 -3.86
CA GLU A 150 10.38 13.96 -3.12
C GLU A 150 9.42 12.91 -2.52
N PRO A 151 9.66 11.59 -2.72
CA PRO A 151 8.77 10.57 -2.16
C PRO A 151 8.82 10.52 -0.64
N VAL A 152 7.70 10.17 0.01
CA VAL A 152 7.59 10.10 1.48
C VAL A 152 8.73 9.32 2.11
N TYR A 153 9.15 8.20 1.51
CA TYR A 153 10.17 7.33 2.09
C TYR A 153 11.56 7.98 2.23
N SER A 154 11.88 9.01 1.44
CA SER A 154 13.19 9.67 1.52
C SER A 154 13.19 10.84 2.51
N LEU A 155 12.01 11.32 2.91
CA LEU A 155 11.85 12.38 3.90
C LEU A 155 12.33 11.93 5.29
N ARG A 156 12.86 12.90 6.05
CA ARG A 156 13.32 12.70 7.44
C ARG A 156 12.68 13.64 8.44
N ASN A 157 12.05 14.72 7.97
CA ASN A 157 11.34 15.67 8.81
C ASN A 157 9.86 15.24 8.94
N PHE A 158 9.40 15.01 10.17
CA PHE A 158 8.03 14.54 10.40
C PHE A 158 6.94 15.53 9.97
N THR A 159 7.19 16.84 10.04
CA THR A 159 6.24 17.85 9.56
C THR A 159 6.06 17.77 8.05
N ASP A 160 7.14 17.55 7.31
CA ASP A 160 7.10 17.31 5.88
C ASP A 160 6.44 15.96 5.55
N ILE A 161 6.75 14.90 6.30
CA ILE A 161 6.13 13.58 6.17
C ILE A 161 4.61 13.66 6.32
N PHE A 162 4.12 14.25 7.42
CA PHE A 162 2.67 14.35 7.64
C PHE A 162 2.00 15.35 6.70
N THR A 163 2.69 16.42 6.27
CA THR A 163 2.18 17.28 5.19
C THR A 163 1.99 16.50 3.88
N THR A 164 2.93 15.60 3.59
CA THR A 164 2.88 14.76 2.39
C THR A 164 1.76 13.73 2.48
N ILE A 165 1.66 13.02 3.60
CA ILE A 165 0.61 12.02 3.82
C ILE A 165 -0.78 12.69 3.87
N GLN A 166 -0.92 13.90 4.43
CA GLN A 166 -2.16 14.68 4.35
C GLN A 166 -2.60 14.98 2.91
N GLY A 167 -1.66 15.33 2.03
CA GLY A 167 -1.95 15.49 0.61
C GLY A 167 -2.34 14.16 -0.05
N GLY A 168 -1.61 13.08 0.27
CA GLY A 168 -1.96 11.73 -0.18
C GLY A 168 -3.35 11.29 0.26
N TRP A 169 -3.76 11.58 1.50
CA TRP A 169 -5.09 11.30 2.06
C TRP A 169 -6.20 12.03 1.28
N LYS A 170 -5.96 13.29 0.94
CA LYS A 170 -6.87 14.09 0.09
C LYS A 170 -6.96 13.56 -1.33
N GLY A 171 -5.83 13.15 -1.92
CA GLY A 171 -5.80 12.50 -3.23
C GLY A 171 -6.56 11.16 -3.23
N LEU A 172 -6.36 10.35 -2.19
CA LEU A 172 -7.09 9.09 -1.97
C LEU A 172 -8.60 9.33 -1.90
N ARG A 173 -9.04 10.40 -1.21
CA ARG A 173 -10.46 10.81 -1.17
C ARG A 173 -11.03 11.12 -2.54
N ALA A 174 -10.27 11.75 -3.41
CA ALA A 174 -10.69 12.00 -4.78
C ALA A 174 -10.91 10.69 -5.55
N ILE A 175 -10.01 9.72 -5.37
CA ILE A 175 -10.05 8.42 -6.03
C ILE A 175 -11.27 7.62 -5.56
N HIS A 176 -11.51 7.54 -4.23
CA HIS A 176 -12.68 6.83 -3.68
C HIS A 176 -14.00 7.47 -4.11
N ARG A 177 -14.06 8.81 -4.20
CA ARG A 177 -15.24 9.51 -4.76
C ARG A 177 -15.45 9.26 -6.26
N GLY A 178 -14.40 8.82 -6.97
CA GLY A 178 -14.47 8.34 -8.35
C GLY A 178 -14.89 6.87 -8.47
N ASN A 179 -15.40 6.26 -7.39
CA ASN A 179 -15.77 4.84 -7.29
C ASN A 179 -14.61 3.86 -7.51
N LEU A 180 -13.38 4.25 -7.13
CA LEU A 180 -12.19 3.43 -7.26
C LEU A 180 -11.58 3.12 -5.89
N VAL A 181 -11.13 1.89 -5.66
CA VAL A 181 -10.13 1.56 -4.63
C VAL A 181 -8.73 1.70 -5.23
N TYR A 182 -7.78 2.20 -4.44
CA TYR A 182 -6.44 2.56 -4.91
C TYR A 182 -5.44 1.39 -4.87
N ARG A 183 -5.45 0.60 -3.79
CA ARG A 183 -4.80 -0.72 -3.61
C ARG A 183 -3.27 -0.76 -3.57
N ASP A 184 -2.58 0.38 -3.68
CA ASP A 184 -1.11 0.42 -3.65
C ASP A 184 -0.56 1.66 -2.93
N VAL A 185 -1.08 1.93 -1.73
CA VAL A 185 -0.49 2.94 -0.84
C VAL A 185 0.90 2.49 -0.44
N SER A 186 1.90 3.34 -0.69
CA SER A 186 3.28 3.09 -0.32
C SER A 186 4.05 4.40 -0.12
N GLY A 187 5.19 4.32 0.56
CA GLY A 187 6.07 5.48 0.74
C GLY A 187 6.65 6.03 -0.57
N GLY A 188 6.65 5.24 -1.65
CA GLY A 188 7.08 5.67 -2.98
C GLY A 188 5.98 6.33 -3.83
N ASN A 189 4.72 6.11 -3.47
CA ASN A 189 3.56 6.52 -4.28
C ASN A 189 2.91 7.82 -3.81
N ILE A 190 3.55 8.53 -2.88
CA ILE A 190 3.12 9.86 -2.44
C ILE A 190 4.35 10.78 -2.43
N LEU A 191 4.25 11.90 -3.14
CA LEU A 191 5.34 12.86 -3.31
C LEU A 191 5.06 14.14 -2.51
N LEU A 192 6.08 14.67 -1.86
CA LEU A 192 6.12 16.03 -1.37
C LEU A 192 6.50 16.96 -2.52
N VAL A 193 5.53 17.73 -3.00
CA VAL A 193 5.75 18.73 -4.03
C VAL A 193 6.05 20.06 -3.35
N PRO A 194 7.15 20.76 -3.71
CA PRO A 194 7.49 22.05 -3.15
C PRO A 194 6.42 23.10 -3.45
N ALA A 195 6.44 24.18 -2.67
CA ALA A 195 5.57 25.32 -2.93
C ALA A 195 5.87 25.93 -4.30
N SER A 196 4.84 26.47 -4.94
CA SER A 196 4.87 27.21 -6.19
C SER A 196 4.13 28.54 -5.99
N GLU A 197 4.13 29.41 -7.01
CA GLU A 197 3.45 30.71 -6.94
C GLU A 197 1.97 30.61 -6.52
N THR A 198 1.29 29.52 -6.89
CA THR A 198 -0.16 29.35 -6.67
C THR A 198 -0.53 28.32 -5.62
N LEU A 199 0.41 27.45 -5.22
CA LEU A 199 0.12 26.31 -4.36
C LEU A 199 1.20 26.17 -3.29
N GLU A 200 0.77 25.96 -2.06
CA GLU A 200 1.66 25.63 -0.96
C GLU A 200 2.34 24.26 -1.18
N ARG A 201 3.38 24.02 -0.39
CA ARG A 201 4.02 22.71 -0.27
C ARG A 201 2.96 21.68 0.16
N ARG A 202 2.84 20.59 -0.59
CA ARG A 202 1.75 19.63 -0.41
C ARG A 202 2.13 18.22 -0.86
N GLY A 203 1.39 17.24 -0.35
CA GLY A 203 1.44 15.88 -0.88
C GLY A 203 0.65 15.69 -2.17
N VAL A 204 1.15 14.82 -3.05
CA VAL A 204 0.50 14.38 -4.29
C VAL A 204 0.59 12.87 -4.39
N ILE A 205 -0.56 12.18 -4.53
CA ILE A 205 -0.61 10.73 -4.76
C ILE A 205 -0.39 10.43 -6.24
N MET A 206 0.29 9.33 -6.54
CA MET A 206 0.62 8.87 -7.89
C MET A 206 0.51 7.35 -7.97
N ASP A 207 0.60 6.78 -9.18
CA ASP A 207 0.64 5.34 -9.40
C ASP A 207 -0.69 4.61 -9.22
N LEU A 208 -1.66 4.97 -10.07
CA LEU A 208 -3.00 4.38 -10.06
C LEU A 208 -3.08 3.09 -10.91
N GLU A 209 -1.96 2.40 -11.18
CA GLU A 209 -1.91 1.22 -12.06
C GLU A 209 -2.72 0.01 -11.54
N TYR A 210 -2.93 -0.08 -10.22
CA TYR A 210 -3.73 -1.12 -9.56
C TYR A 210 -5.12 -0.67 -9.14
N ALA A 211 -5.47 0.60 -9.42
CA ALA A 211 -6.77 1.14 -9.05
C ALA A 211 -7.87 0.34 -9.74
N LYS A 212 -8.95 0.07 -9.01
CA LYS A 212 -10.03 -0.79 -9.47
C LYS A 212 -11.38 -0.23 -9.04
N ASP A 213 -12.38 -0.40 -9.89
CA ASP A 213 -13.76 -0.06 -9.57
C ASP A 213 -14.24 -0.84 -8.34
N ILE A 214 -14.81 -0.12 -7.36
CA ILE A 214 -15.31 -0.67 -6.09
C ILE A 214 -16.45 -1.68 -6.34
N ASP A 215 -17.20 -1.49 -7.41
CA ASP A 215 -18.34 -2.34 -7.79
C ASP A 215 -17.95 -3.51 -8.70
N ASP A 216 -16.67 -3.64 -9.07
CA ASP A 216 -16.23 -4.73 -9.93
C ASP A 216 -16.19 -6.10 -9.23
N ILE A 217 -17.32 -6.80 -9.38
CA ILE A 217 -17.53 -8.17 -8.90
C ILE A 217 -17.06 -9.24 -9.88
N ARG A 218 -16.53 -8.87 -11.07
CA ARG A 218 -16.12 -9.85 -12.09
C ARG A 218 -15.04 -10.79 -11.55
N ALA A 219 -15.08 -12.03 -12.02
CA ALA A 219 -14.04 -13.01 -11.72
C ALA A 219 -12.77 -12.70 -12.54
N PRO A 220 -11.57 -12.97 -12.01
CA PRO A 220 -11.28 -13.60 -10.73
C PRO A 220 -11.46 -12.67 -9.52
N CYS A 221 -11.55 -13.28 -8.34
CA CYS A 221 -11.42 -12.56 -7.07
C CYS A 221 -10.20 -11.65 -7.09
N ASP A 222 -10.24 -10.55 -6.31
CA ASP A 222 -9.08 -9.67 -6.19
C ASP A 222 -7.85 -10.51 -5.88
N MET A 223 -6.76 -10.15 -6.54
CA MET A 223 -5.45 -10.74 -6.29
C MET A 223 -4.75 -9.91 -5.22
N ARG A 224 -3.84 -10.55 -4.50
CA ARG A 224 -2.98 -9.85 -3.54
C ARG A 224 -2.08 -8.89 -4.34
N THR A 225 -2.34 -7.60 -4.17
CA THR A 225 -1.59 -6.47 -4.78
C THR A 225 -1.17 -5.51 -3.69
N GLY A 226 -0.15 -4.71 -3.96
CA GLY A 226 0.38 -3.72 -3.03
C GLY A 226 1.69 -4.14 -2.37
N THR A 227 2.32 -3.18 -1.70
CA THR A 227 3.59 -3.35 -1.00
C THR A 227 3.37 -4.01 0.37
N VAL A 228 4.08 -5.11 0.66
CA VAL A 228 3.85 -5.96 1.85
C VAL A 228 3.82 -5.18 3.18
N ALA A 229 4.70 -4.19 3.33
CA ALA A 229 4.81 -3.38 4.54
C ALA A 229 3.54 -2.58 4.87
N PHE A 230 2.90 -2.04 3.84
CA PHE A 230 1.72 -1.18 3.94
C PHE A 230 0.44 -1.97 3.71
N MET A 231 0.57 -3.28 3.46
CA MET A 231 -0.57 -4.13 3.16
C MET A 231 -1.49 -4.27 4.36
N PRO A 232 -2.80 -4.05 4.19
CA PRO A 232 -3.78 -4.24 5.24
C PRO A 232 -3.83 -5.70 5.71
N THR A 233 -4.24 -5.91 6.94
CA THR A 233 -4.32 -7.21 7.59
C THR A 233 -5.26 -8.17 6.83
N GLU A 234 -6.47 -7.72 6.46
CA GLU A 234 -7.42 -8.55 5.69
C GLU A 234 -6.89 -8.88 4.27
N VAL A 235 -6.20 -7.93 3.64
CA VAL A 235 -5.59 -8.10 2.30
C VAL A 235 -4.41 -9.07 2.35
N THR A 236 -3.62 -9.06 3.43
CA THR A 236 -2.48 -9.97 3.62
C THR A 236 -2.92 -11.43 3.55
N TYR A 237 -4.08 -11.75 4.13
CA TYR A 237 -4.64 -13.10 4.15
C TYR A 237 -5.70 -13.35 3.08
N MET A 238 -6.08 -12.32 2.32
CA MET A 238 -7.19 -12.34 1.36
C MET A 238 -8.48 -12.90 2.00
N LYS A 239 -8.77 -12.46 3.22
CA LYS A 239 -9.85 -12.96 4.07
C LYS A 239 -10.48 -11.84 4.90
N HIS A 240 -11.81 -11.83 4.92
CA HIS A 240 -12.63 -10.97 5.80
C HIS A 240 -12.60 -11.47 7.25
N HIS A 241 -11.45 -11.36 7.92
CA HIS A 241 -11.29 -11.89 9.27
C HIS A 241 -12.16 -11.13 10.30
N THR A 242 -12.46 -9.85 10.06
CA THR A 242 -13.35 -9.08 10.95
C THR A 242 -14.75 -9.69 10.96
N LEU A 243 -15.30 -10.00 9.78
CA LEU A 243 -16.59 -10.68 9.65
C LEU A 243 -16.54 -12.10 10.27
N ALA A 244 -15.44 -12.83 10.07
CA ALA A 244 -15.28 -14.17 10.63
C ALA A 244 -15.29 -14.16 12.18
N ASN A 245 -14.57 -13.21 12.78
CA ASN A 245 -14.49 -13.03 14.22
C ASN A 245 -15.84 -12.58 14.79
N LEU A 246 -16.52 -11.62 14.13
CA LEU A 246 -17.86 -11.18 14.50
C LEU A 246 -18.86 -12.35 14.53
N ARG A 247 -18.93 -13.15 13.46
CA ARG A 247 -19.83 -14.32 13.41
C ARG A 247 -19.52 -15.34 14.50
N SER A 248 -18.25 -15.53 14.81
CA SER A 248 -17.82 -16.43 15.89
C SER A 248 -18.26 -15.90 17.26
N PHE A 249 -18.06 -14.61 17.52
CA PHE A 249 -18.48 -13.93 18.75
C PHE A 249 -20.01 -13.99 18.96
N LEU A 250 -20.80 -13.64 17.93
CA LEU A 250 -22.26 -13.70 17.99
C LEU A 250 -22.78 -15.11 18.29
N ARG A 251 -22.12 -16.14 17.76
CA ARG A 251 -22.48 -17.55 18.02
C ARG A 251 -22.17 -17.98 19.45
N MET A 252 -21.06 -17.52 20.03
CA MET A 252 -20.73 -17.83 21.43
C MET A 252 -21.72 -17.20 22.40
N ASN A 253 -22.21 -15.99 22.09
CA ASN A 253 -23.14 -15.28 22.97
C ASN A 253 -24.62 -15.68 22.79
N ASN A 254 -24.97 -16.31 21.66
CA ASN A 254 -26.29 -16.85 21.38
C ASN A 254 -26.19 -18.35 21.03
N PRO A 255 -25.90 -19.24 22.01
CA PRO A 255 -25.85 -20.67 21.74
C PRO A 255 -27.24 -21.14 21.28
N PRO A 256 -27.31 -22.05 20.29
CA PRO A 256 -28.58 -22.64 19.91
C PRO A 256 -29.18 -23.35 21.14
N SER A 257 -30.48 -23.12 21.39
CA SER A 257 -31.26 -23.85 22.39
C SER A 257 -30.98 -25.35 22.28
N GLU A 258 -30.80 -26.04 23.41
CA GLU A 258 -30.54 -27.50 23.52
C GLU A 258 -31.71 -28.39 23.06
N ASP A 259 -32.55 -27.89 22.16
CA ASP A 259 -33.63 -28.68 21.59
C ASP A 259 -33.04 -29.62 20.54
N LEU A 260 -32.84 -30.89 20.95
CA LEU A 260 -32.16 -31.99 20.27
C LEU A 260 -32.69 -32.36 18.86
N GLY A 261 -33.63 -31.59 18.30
CA GLY A 261 -34.20 -31.76 16.96
C GLY A 261 -33.90 -30.65 15.95
N GLN A 262 -33.38 -29.49 16.36
CA GLN A 262 -33.07 -28.40 15.42
C GLN A 262 -31.69 -28.61 14.78
N LYS A 263 -31.68 -28.91 13.48
CA LYS A 263 -30.47 -28.91 12.65
C LYS A 263 -29.69 -27.61 12.93
N ARG A 264 -28.45 -27.73 13.45
CA ARG A 264 -27.55 -26.58 13.63
C ARG A 264 -27.62 -25.69 12.39
N ALA A 265 -28.03 -24.43 12.56
CA ALA A 265 -28.07 -23.47 11.46
C ALA A 265 -26.68 -23.46 10.81
N LYS A 266 -26.62 -23.80 9.51
CA LYS A 266 -25.35 -23.81 8.77
C LYS A 266 -24.79 -22.39 8.79
N VAL A 267 -23.56 -22.23 9.25
CA VAL A 267 -22.84 -20.94 9.20
C VAL A 267 -22.79 -20.51 7.75
N ALA A 268 -23.34 -19.33 7.44
CA ALA A 268 -23.26 -18.77 6.12
C ALA A 268 -21.77 -18.61 5.73
N PRO A 269 -21.37 -18.99 4.50
CA PRO A 269 -19.99 -18.79 4.05
C PRO A 269 -19.63 -17.30 4.06
N LEU A 270 -18.34 -17.00 4.16
CA LEU A 270 -17.86 -15.63 3.96
C LEU A 270 -18.00 -15.26 2.47
N PRO A 271 -18.29 -13.98 2.14
CA PRO A 271 -18.22 -13.52 0.76
C PRO A 271 -16.80 -13.70 0.20
N PRO A 272 -16.65 -13.81 -1.13
CA PRO A 272 -15.36 -13.64 -1.79
C PRO A 272 -14.63 -12.37 -1.31
N PHE A 273 -13.31 -12.46 -1.17
CA PHE A 273 -12.53 -11.30 -0.75
C PHE A 273 -12.54 -10.21 -1.83
N ARG A 274 -12.73 -8.96 -1.42
CA ARG A 274 -12.64 -7.79 -2.28
C ARG A 274 -12.03 -6.66 -1.47
N HIS A 275 -11.09 -5.96 -2.10
CA HIS A 275 -10.46 -4.79 -1.51
C HIS A 275 -11.51 -3.68 -1.42
N ASN A 276 -11.57 -3.00 -0.28
CA ASN A 276 -12.52 -1.91 -0.04
C ASN A 276 -11.78 -0.64 0.43
N SER A 277 -12.51 0.47 0.54
CA SER A 277 -11.94 1.77 0.89
C SER A 277 -11.23 1.80 2.25
N LEU A 278 -11.69 1.04 3.26
CA LEU A 278 -11.03 1.01 4.57
C LEU A 278 -9.66 0.33 4.50
N HIS A 279 -9.46 -0.62 3.57
CA HIS A 279 -8.15 -1.24 3.35
C HIS A 279 -7.13 -0.19 2.90
N ASP A 280 -7.46 0.69 1.95
CA ASP A 280 -6.55 1.79 1.56
C ASP A 280 -6.23 2.74 2.72
N MET A 281 -7.20 2.97 3.61
CA MET A 281 -7.04 3.81 4.78
C MET A 281 -6.14 3.18 5.84
N GLU A 282 -6.28 1.87 6.06
CA GLU A 282 -5.36 1.11 6.91
C GLU A 282 -3.93 1.15 6.34
N SER A 283 -3.76 1.10 5.01
CA SER A 283 -2.43 1.26 4.41
C SER A 283 -1.79 2.63 4.67
N MET A 284 -2.58 3.71 4.72
CA MET A 284 -2.09 5.04 5.11
C MET A 284 -1.67 5.06 6.59
N TRP A 285 -2.41 4.39 7.47
CA TRP A 285 -2.02 4.22 8.87
C TRP A 285 -0.70 3.44 8.98
N TRP A 286 -0.55 2.35 8.22
CA TRP A 286 0.71 1.59 8.15
C TRP A 286 1.87 2.42 7.64
N LEU A 287 1.65 3.31 6.67
CA LEU A 287 2.69 4.23 6.18
C LEU A 287 3.18 5.18 7.29
N CYS A 288 2.28 5.72 8.11
CA CYS A 288 2.67 6.54 9.26
C CYS A 288 3.51 5.75 10.27
N ILE A 289 3.07 4.55 10.68
CA ILE A 289 3.82 3.68 11.60
C ILE A 289 5.19 3.31 11.03
N TRP A 290 5.24 3.01 9.73
CA TRP A 290 6.48 2.67 9.06
C TRP A 290 7.49 3.82 9.13
N MET A 291 7.05 5.07 8.88
CA MET A 291 7.92 6.24 9.03
C MET A 291 8.40 6.43 10.47
N MET A 292 7.53 6.21 11.46
CA MET A 292 7.86 6.36 12.88
C MET A 292 8.88 5.30 13.37
N LEU A 293 8.76 4.05 12.91
CA LEU A 293 9.68 2.97 13.29
C LEU A 293 10.99 3.00 12.49
N ARG A 294 10.96 3.51 11.26
CA ARG A 294 12.14 3.61 10.38
C ARG A 294 13.07 4.77 10.72
N LEU A 295 12.53 5.87 11.23
CA LEU A 295 13.30 7.07 11.54
C LEU A 295 13.76 7.03 13.00
N VAL A 296 15.08 6.96 13.19
CA VAL A 296 15.71 6.87 14.51
C VAL A 296 16.23 8.26 14.90
N PRO A 297 15.94 8.75 16.13
CA PRO A 297 16.56 9.97 16.63
C PRO A 297 18.09 9.84 16.62
N SER A 298 18.79 10.86 16.12
CA SER A 298 20.25 10.80 15.93
C SER A 298 21.05 10.63 17.23
N ASN A 299 20.43 10.94 18.37
CA ASN A 299 21.02 10.90 19.71
C ASN A 299 20.75 9.61 20.50
N VAL A 300 20.01 8.62 19.95
CA VAL A 300 19.72 7.36 20.65
C VAL A 300 20.31 6.13 19.94
N SER A 301 20.45 5.01 20.65
CA SER A 301 20.79 3.72 20.02
C SER A 301 19.64 3.27 19.11
N GLY A 302 19.97 2.79 17.92
CA GLY A 302 19.00 2.28 16.94
C GLY A 302 18.54 0.84 17.18
N GLU A 303 19.10 0.15 18.17
CA GLU A 303 18.87 -1.30 18.38
C GLU A 303 17.39 -1.63 18.64
N GLN A 304 16.74 -0.91 19.56
CA GLN A 304 15.32 -1.14 19.86
C GLN A 304 14.41 -0.76 18.69
N TYR A 305 14.73 0.33 17.97
CA TYR A 305 14.04 0.71 16.73
C TYR A 305 14.15 -0.40 15.69
N PHE A 306 15.36 -0.95 15.49
CA PHE A 306 15.60 -2.04 14.57
C PHE A 306 14.82 -3.30 14.93
N ARG A 307 14.87 -3.71 16.20
CA ARG A 307 14.14 -4.89 16.69
C ARG A 307 12.63 -4.72 16.47
N ASN A 308 12.05 -3.61 16.89
CA ASN A 308 10.60 -3.42 16.79
C ASN A 308 10.14 -3.25 15.35
N TYR A 309 10.89 -2.53 14.52
CA TYR A 309 10.64 -2.45 13.09
C TYR A 309 10.65 -3.85 12.44
N TRP A 310 11.65 -4.67 12.77
CA TRP A 310 11.76 -6.02 12.24
C TRP A 310 10.56 -6.89 12.64
N MET A 311 10.23 -6.89 13.93
CA MET A 311 9.10 -7.68 14.46
C MET A 311 7.78 -7.24 13.82
N VAL A 312 7.50 -5.95 13.74
CA VAL A 312 6.21 -5.43 13.23
C VAL A 312 6.05 -5.63 11.72
N PHE A 313 7.11 -5.51 10.91
CA PHE A 313 6.97 -5.55 9.45
C PHE A 313 7.35 -6.88 8.80
N PHE A 314 8.06 -7.76 9.50
CA PHE A 314 8.52 -9.05 8.94
C PHE A 314 7.93 -10.28 9.63
N ASP A 315 7.29 -10.13 10.79
CA ASP A 315 6.48 -11.20 11.40
C ASP A 315 4.98 -10.95 11.12
N PRO A 316 4.32 -11.78 10.29
CA PRO A 316 2.92 -11.58 9.94
C PRO A 316 1.94 -11.71 11.12
N LEU A 317 2.28 -12.48 12.16
CA LEU A 317 1.43 -12.63 13.33
C LEU A 317 1.50 -11.36 14.16
N ILE A 318 2.72 -10.87 14.43
CA ILE A 318 2.92 -9.63 15.17
C ILE A 318 2.34 -8.45 14.42
N LYS A 319 2.51 -8.37 13.09
CA LYS A 319 1.89 -7.31 12.27
C LYS A 319 0.38 -7.27 12.46
N ASP A 320 -0.24 -8.44 12.45
CA ASP A 320 -1.69 -8.57 12.60
C ASP A 320 -2.13 -8.17 14.02
N GLU A 321 -1.48 -8.72 15.05
CA GLU A 321 -1.76 -8.37 16.45
C GLU A 321 -1.51 -6.88 16.75
N PHE A 322 -0.45 -6.29 16.22
CA PHE A 322 -0.10 -4.89 16.37
C PHE A 322 -1.21 -3.93 15.88
N PHE A 323 -1.94 -4.32 14.84
CA PHE A 323 -3.07 -3.52 14.34
C PHE A 323 -4.38 -3.84 15.07
N ARG A 324 -4.57 -5.07 15.57
CA ARG A 324 -5.83 -5.46 16.22
C ARG A 324 -5.88 -5.17 17.72
N HIS A 325 -4.73 -5.07 18.37
CA HIS A 325 -4.65 -5.04 19.82
C HIS A 325 -3.80 -3.86 20.32
N ALA A 326 -4.39 -3.09 21.24
CA ALA A 326 -3.75 -1.93 21.83
C ALA A 326 -2.49 -2.28 22.63
N THR A 327 -2.49 -3.43 23.29
CA THR A 327 -1.38 -3.91 24.12
C THR A 327 -0.11 -4.12 23.29
N GLU A 328 -0.22 -4.82 22.17
CA GLU A 328 0.88 -5.13 21.26
C GLU A 328 1.35 -3.87 20.55
N PHE A 329 0.41 -2.99 20.15
CA PHE A 329 0.77 -1.68 19.62
C PHE A 329 1.64 -0.89 20.60
N LEU A 330 1.21 -0.76 21.86
CA LEU A 330 1.92 0.00 22.88
C LEU A 330 3.27 -0.63 23.23
N GLU A 331 3.35 -1.95 23.29
CA GLU A 331 4.61 -2.69 23.50
C GLU A 331 5.64 -2.35 22.40
N TYR A 332 5.25 -2.50 21.13
CA TYR A 332 6.18 -2.29 20.02
C TYR A 332 6.43 -0.81 19.69
N THR A 333 5.66 0.13 20.23
CA THR A 333 5.88 1.57 20.07
C THR A 333 6.45 2.28 21.29
N ALA A 334 6.64 1.59 22.43
CA ALA A 334 7.09 2.20 23.70
C ALA A 334 8.42 2.98 23.63
N HIS A 335 9.28 2.65 22.66
CA HIS A 335 10.58 3.27 22.42
C HIS A 335 10.52 4.58 21.62
N ILE A 336 9.37 4.91 21.01
CA ILE A 336 9.16 6.16 20.29
C ILE A 336 9.03 7.28 21.34
N SER A 337 9.98 8.22 21.31
CA SER A 337 10.08 9.28 22.34
C SER A 337 8.98 10.35 22.22
N ILE A 338 8.38 10.50 21.03
CA ILE A 338 7.35 11.49 20.75
C ILE A 338 5.99 10.91 21.14
N LYS A 339 5.63 11.02 22.44
CA LYS A 339 4.39 10.44 22.99
C LYS A 339 3.11 10.80 22.22
N PRO A 340 2.90 12.05 21.75
CA PRO A 340 1.72 12.35 20.95
C PRO A 340 1.57 11.48 19.71
N PHE A 341 2.68 11.04 19.08
CA PHE A 341 2.60 10.17 17.91
C PHE A 341 1.99 8.82 18.25
N THR A 342 2.42 8.19 19.34
CA THR A 342 1.92 6.87 19.73
C THR A 342 0.47 6.95 20.19
N GLU A 343 0.10 8.00 20.93
CA GLU A 343 -1.28 8.24 21.38
C GLU A 343 -2.23 8.46 20.20
N ILE A 344 -1.89 9.35 19.26
CA ILE A 344 -2.72 9.64 18.08
C ILE A 344 -2.84 8.41 17.18
N MET A 345 -1.75 7.67 16.96
CA MET A 345 -1.80 6.47 16.12
C MET A 345 -2.59 5.32 16.76
N ASN A 346 -2.54 5.18 18.09
CA ASN A 346 -3.34 4.21 18.85
C ASN A 346 -4.83 4.53 18.72
N GLU A 347 -5.21 5.80 18.86
CA GLU A 347 -6.58 6.27 18.66
C GLU A 347 -7.05 6.02 17.22
N TRP A 348 -6.26 6.39 16.21
CA TRP A 348 -6.63 6.17 14.81
C TRP A 348 -6.80 4.68 14.48
N ARG A 349 -5.98 3.80 15.06
CA ARG A 349 -6.14 2.34 14.95
C ARG A 349 -7.49 1.90 15.51
N ASP A 350 -7.84 2.35 16.70
CA ASP A 350 -9.11 1.98 17.35
C ASP A 350 -10.31 2.47 16.54
N GLN A 351 -10.24 3.68 16.00
CA GLN A 351 -11.24 4.22 15.07
C GLN A 351 -11.41 3.35 13.83
N LEU A 352 -10.32 2.93 13.17
CA LEU A 352 -10.38 2.02 12.02
C LEU A 352 -10.98 0.65 12.39
N ASN A 353 -10.57 0.06 13.51
CA ASN A 353 -11.11 -1.21 13.99
C ASN A 353 -12.62 -1.12 14.28
N ILE A 354 -13.09 -0.02 14.88
CA ILE A 354 -14.51 0.25 15.12
C ILE A 354 -15.27 0.34 13.79
N LEU A 355 -14.73 1.03 12.79
CA LEU A 355 -15.35 1.17 11.46
C LEU A 355 -15.46 -0.19 10.74
N TYR A 356 -14.39 -0.99 10.74
CA TYR A 356 -14.44 -2.36 10.19
C TYR A 356 -15.52 -3.21 10.88
N PHE A 357 -15.54 -3.19 12.22
CA PHE A 357 -16.48 -3.96 13.02
C PHE A 357 -17.93 -3.55 12.75
N ASN A 358 -18.22 -2.25 12.79
CA ASN A 358 -19.56 -1.71 12.56
C ASN A 358 -20.04 -1.99 11.13
N SER A 359 -19.17 -1.84 10.14
CA SER A 359 -19.48 -2.16 8.73
C SER A 359 -19.86 -3.63 8.56
N CYS A 360 -19.05 -4.54 9.14
CA CYS A 360 -19.33 -5.97 9.11
C CYS A 360 -20.60 -6.32 9.86
N LYS A 361 -20.86 -5.67 11.01
CA LYS A 361 -22.05 -5.89 11.84
C LYS A 361 -23.33 -5.48 11.12
N ALA A 362 -23.35 -4.29 10.52
CA ALA A 362 -24.49 -3.81 9.75
C ALA A 362 -24.81 -4.75 8.58
N GLN A 363 -23.79 -5.15 7.82
CA GLN A 363 -23.97 -6.03 6.67
C GLN A 363 -24.35 -7.46 7.05
N ASN A 364 -23.80 -8.00 8.14
CA ASN A 364 -24.17 -9.33 8.60
C ASN A 364 -25.64 -9.43 9.06
N ALA A 365 -26.28 -8.29 9.36
CA ALA A 365 -27.71 -8.24 9.71
C ALA A 365 -28.64 -8.20 8.48
N LEU A 366 -28.09 -7.99 7.27
CA LEU A 366 -28.89 -7.95 6.03
C LEU A 366 -29.37 -9.36 5.64
N PRO A 367 -30.56 -9.48 5.03
CA PRO A 367 -31.08 -10.76 4.58
C PRO A 367 -30.29 -11.29 3.37
N GLY A 368 -30.07 -12.60 3.34
CA GLY A 368 -29.41 -13.30 2.22
C GLY A 368 -27.89 -13.46 2.38
N PRO A 369 -27.24 -14.16 1.43
CA PRO A 369 -25.79 -14.29 1.43
C PRO A 369 -25.13 -12.96 1.04
N LEU A 370 -24.09 -12.57 1.77
CA LEU A 370 -23.25 -11.45 1.38
C LEU A 370 -22.43 -11.81 0.14
N GLU A 371 -22.48 -10.96 -0.88
CA GLU A 371 -21.64 -11.09 -2.08
C GLU A 371 -20.28 -10.42 -1.91
N ARG A 372 -20.22 -9.32 -1.16
CA ARG A 372 -19.00 -8.59 -0.78
C ARG A 372 -19.23 -7.78 0.50
N ILE A 373 -18.15 -7.21 1.04
CA ILE A 373 -18.22 -6.17 2.07
C ILE A 373 -18.19 -4.82 1.36
N GLN A 374 -19.23 -4.01 1.55
CA GLN A 374 -19.34 -2.64 1.06
C GLN A 374 -19.13 -1.65 2.20
N ILE A 375 -18.48 -0.54 1.93
CA ILE A 375 -18.35 0.56 2.89
C ILE A 375 -19.34 1.63 2.46
N ASP A 376 -20.34 1.90 3.30
CA ASP A 376 -21.35 2.91 2.98
C ASP A 376 -20.79 4.33 3.10
N ASP A 377 -21.45 5.30 2.47
CA ASP A 377 -21.01 6.70 2.42
C ASP A 377 -20.85 7.34 3.80
N THR A 378 -21.66 6.95 4.79
CA THR A 378 -21.58 7.51 6.15
C THR A 378 -20.32 7.01 6.84
N THR A 379 -20.08 5.70 6.78
CA THR A 379 -18.86 5.08 7.29
C THR A 379 -17.63 5.64 6.59
N LEU A 380 -17.67 5.77 5.25
CA LEU A 380 -16.57 6.30 4.46
C LEU A 380 -16.26 7.76 4.83
N GLN A 381 -17.29 8.59 4.98
CA GLN A 381 -17.15 9.99 5.37
C GLN A 381 -16.53 10.10 6.76
N LEU A 382 -17.03 9.33 7.74
CA LEU A 382 -16.51 9.30 9.10
C LEU A 382 -15.04 8.85 9.13
N ALA A 383 -14.68 7.84 8.34
CA ALA A 383 -13.30 7.37 8.21
C ALA A 383 -12.36 8.46 7.69
N TYR A 384 -12.81 9.25 6.70
CA TYR A 384 -12.05 10.39 6.18
C TYR A 384 -11.87 11.51 7.21
N ASP A 385 -12.89 11.78 8.01
CA ASP A 385 -12.86 12.82 9.03
C ASP A 385 -11.88 12.42 10.14
N PHE A 386 -11.98 11.18 10.66
CA PHE A 386 -11.02 10.61 11.59
C PHE A 386 -9.58 10.68 11.07
N GLY A 387 -9.30 10.20 9.85
CA GLY A 387 -7.95 10.27 9.31
C GLY A 387 -7.46 11.71 9.12
N SER A 388 -8.34 12.65 8.75
CA SER A 388 -7.98 14.07 8.59
C SER A 388 -7.61 14.71 9.93
N GLU A 389 -8.38 14.41 10.99
CA GLU A 389 -8.12 14.90 12.35
C GLU A 389 -6.80 14.33 12.89
N ASN A 390 -6.60 13.02 12.81
CA ASN A 390 -5.37 12.37 13.28
C ASN A 390 -4.14 12.88 12.53
N LEU A 391 -4.18 12.97 11.20
CA LEU A 391 -3.06 13.50 10.42
C LEU A 391 -2.78 14.98 10.72
N LYS A 392 -3.80 15.78 11.02
CA LYS A 392 -3.64 17.17 11.47
C LYS A 392 -2.96 17.23 12.84
N SER A 393 -3.37 16.40 13.78
CA SER A 393 -2.77 16.31 15.11
C SER A 393 -1.32 15.82 15.05
N LEU A 394 -1.02 14.83 14.20
CA LEU A 394 0.36 14.35 13.97
C LEU A 394 1.26 15.45 13.43
N LYS A 395 0.78 16.21 12.43
CA LYS A 395 1.52 17.35 11.88
C LYS A 395 1.73 18.45 12.92
N ALA A 396 0.75 18.73 13.78
CA ALA A 396 0.91 19.71 14.86
C ALA A 396 1.96 19.24 15.87
N ALA A 397 1.87 17.99 16.33
CA ALA A 397 2.83 17.40 17.25
C ALA A 397 4.25 17.34 16.67
N SER A 398 4.39 17.16 15.36
CA SER A 398 5.72 17.12 14.72
C SER A 398 6.42 18.48 14.67
N MET A 399 5.70 19.59 14.80
CA MET A 399 6.29 20.94 14.81
C MET A 399 7.09 21.22 16.08
N GLU A 400 6.80 20.52 17.17
CA GLU A 400 7.52 20.64 18.45
C GLU A 400 8.78 19.77 18.50
N VAL A 401 8.99 18.92 17.49
CA VAL A 401 10.11 17.99 17.43
C VAL A 401 11.38 18.72 16.97
N THR A 402 12.34 18.84 17.88
CA THR A 402 13.63 19.50 17.62
C THR A 402 14.78 18.54 17.32
N THR A 403 14.55 17.24 17.50
CA THR A 403 15.58 16.21 17.30
C THR A 403 15.72 15.86 15.82
N ASN A 404 16.97 15.68 15.37
CA ASN A 404 17.25 15.21 14.02
C ASN A 404 17.03 13.70 13.92
N PHE A 405 16.46 13.26 12.79
CA PHE A 405 16.22 11.84 12.52
C PHE A 405 17.09 11.35 11.36
N VAL A 406 17.60 10.14 11.52
CA VAL A 406 18.31 9.40 10.48
C VAL A 406 17.55 8.13 10.17
N THR A 407 17.78 7.56 8.99
CA THR A 407 17.19 6.27 8.65
C THR A 407 17.84 5.17 9.49
N MET A 408 17.07 4.11 9.80
CA MET A 408 17.61 2.91 10.45
C MET A 408 18.85 2.36 9.74
N THR A 409 18.89 2.40 8.40
CA THR A 409 20.05 1.94 7.62
C THR A 409 21.29 2.75 7.97
N GLU A 410 21.19 4.08 7.95
CA GLU A 410 22.31 4.96 8.30
C GLU A 410 22.77 4.75 9.75
N ARG A 411 21.82 4.52 10.68
CA ARG A 411 22.15 4.28 12.08
C ARG A 411 22.84 2.94 12.30
N HIS A 412 22.43 1.89 11.59
CA HIS A 412 23.05 0.56 11.68
C HIS A 412 24.49 0.56 11.15
N HIS A 413 24.77 1.27 10.05
CA HIS A 413 26.14 1.36 9.51
C HIS A 413 27.12 2.12 10.43
N GLN A 414 26.62 2.80 11.47
CA GLN A 414 27.43 3.46 12.49
C GLN A 414 27.77 2.55 13.69
N VAL A 415 27.21 1.33 13.74
CA VAL A 415 27.53 0.34 14.78
C VAL A 415 28.68 -0.54 14.26
N PRO A 416 29.86 -0.55 14.90
CA PRO A 416 30.96 -1.43 14.50
C PRO A 416 30.55 -2.90 14.58
N TYR A 417 31.04 -3.72 13.63
CA TYR A 417 30.68 -5.13 13.40
C TYR A 417 30.93 -6.10 14.58
N ASP A 418 31.43 -5.64 15.72
CA ASP A 418 31.89 -6.51 16.81
C ASP A 418 30.81 -6.94 17.84
N CYS A 419 29.54 -6.57 17.64
CA CYS A 419 28.43 -7.05 18.50
C CYS A 419 27.40 -7.95 17.80
N ALA A 420 27.51 -8.19 16.50
CA ALA A 420 26.49 -8.96 15.75
C ALA A 420 26.64 -10.49 15.85
N SER A 421 27.60 -11.00 16.64
CA SER A 421 27.85 -12.44 16.79
C SER A 421 27.25 -13.05 18.06
N GLN A 422 26.36 -12.35 18.77
CA GLN A 422 25.63 -12.96 19.88
C GLN A 422 24.14 -12.98 19.60
N THR A 423 23.69 -14.19 19.26
CA THR A 423 22.31 -14.69 19.30
C THR A 423 21.32 -14.10 18.30
N PHE A 424 21.25 -14.75 17.14
CA PHE A 424 19.99 -14.99 16.42
C PHE A 424 19.56 -16.43 16.59
#